data_AF-A0A3N9RQ90-F1
#
_entry.id   AF-A0A3N9RQ90-F1
#
_cell.length_a   1.000
_cell.length_b   1.000
_cell.length_c   1.000
_cell.angle_alpha   90.00
_cell.angle_beta   90.00
_cell.angle_gamma   90.00
#
_symmetry.space_group_name_H-M   'P 1'
#
loop_
_entity.id
_entity.type
_entity.pdbx_description
1 polymer ?
#
loop_
_entity_poly.entity_id
_entity_poly.type
_entity_poly.pdbx_seq_one_letter_code
_entity_poly.pdbx_strand_id
1 'polypeptide(L)'
;MARADRLERLDNRRAELEADYAKALIEALRVTAAGQWGLFGHNADRISRNAATPFVDNLLETGKAIDQMREQLAMSPFDLHQEFLASRGPVKPDAVGEPKQAQAWLDRLGEARQA
;
A
#
# COMPACT_ATOMS: atom_id res chain seq x y z
N MET A 1 -11.03 -29.03 18.71
CA MET A 1 -10.13 -27.93 19.11
C MET A 1 -9.26 -27.43 17.95
N ALA A 2 -8.61 -28.31 17.17
CA ALA A 2 -7.68 -27.93 16.09
C ALA A 2 -8.14 -26.94 14.98
N ARG A 3 -9.44 -26.67 14.81
CA ARG A 3 -9.96 -25.71 13.81
C ARG A 3 -10.02 -24.28 14.35
N ALA A 4 -10.40 -24.10 15.62
CA ALA A 4 -10.47 -22.79 16.25
C ALA A 4 -9.07 -22.20 16.37
N ASP A 5 -8.11 -22.99 16.87
CA ASP A 5 -6.70 -22.60 17.00
C ASP A 5 -6.03 -22.27 15.65
N ARG A 6 -6.56 -22.81 14.54
CA ARG A 6 -6.06 -22.49 13.18
C ARG A 6 -6.59 -21.14 12.71
N LEU A 7 -7.86 -20.84 12.95
CA LEU A 7 -8.47 -19.57 12.58
C LEU A 7 -7.91 -18.42 13.42
N GLU A 8 -7.68 -18.64 14.71
CA GLU A 8 -7.07 -17.63 15.59
C GLU A 8 -5.65 -17.26 15.14
N ARG A 9 -4.82 -18.26 14.78
CA ARG A 9 -3.48 -18.00 14.24
C ARG A 9 -3.53 -17.27 12.90
N LEU A 10 -4.51 -17.59 12.05
CA LEU A 10 -4.70 -16.91 10.77
C LEU A 10 -5.09 -15.45 10.98
N ASP A 11 -6.00 -15.17 11.92
CA ASP A 11 -6.42 -13.80 12.24
C ASP A 11 -5.28 -12.97 12.85
N ASN A 12 -4.53 -13.53 13.79
CA ASN A 12 -3.34 -12.88 14.35
C ASN A 12 -2.31 -12.56 13.25
N ARG A 13 -2.05 -13.52 12.36
CA ARG A 13 -1.11 -13.32 11.26
C ARG A 13 -1.59 -12.26 10.25
N ARG A 14 -2.89 -12.24 9.95
CA ARG A 14 -3.52 -11.20 9.12
C ARG A 14 -3.34 -9.83 9.76
N ALA A 15 -3.59 -9.70 11.08
CA ALA A 15 -3.43 -8.44 11.80
C ALA A 15 -1.99 -7.92 11.75
N GLU A 16 -1.00 -8.80 11.94
CA GLU A 16 0.41 -8.45 11.81
C GLU A 16 0.75 -7.95 10.40
N LEU A 17 0.31 -8.67 9.35
CA LEU A 17 0.57 -8.29 7.97
C LEU A 17 -0.11 -6.97 7.59
N GLU A 18 -1.34 -6.71 8.06
CA GLU A 18 -2.01 -5.42 7.85
C GLU A 18 -1.22 -4.27 8.48
N ALA A 19 -0.66 -4.47 9.67
CA ALA A 19 0.18 -3.47 10.32
C ALA A 19 1.51 -3.25 9.58
N ASP A 20 2.14 -4.32 9.10
CA ASP A 20 3.38 -4.23 8.33
C ASP A 20 3.15 -3.60 6.94
N TYR A 21 2.02 -3.90 6.30
CA TYR A 21 1.60 -3.25 5.06
C TYR A 21 1.44 -1.74 5.25
N ALA A 22 0.75 -1.32 6.32
CA ALA A 22 0.55 0.11 6.59
C ALA A 22 1.89 0.83 6.77
N LYS A 23 2.83 0.26 7.52
CA LYS A 23 4.19 0.81 7.68
C LYS A 23 4.92 0.90 6.34
N ALA A 24 4.91 -0.18 5.56
CA ALA A 24 5.57 -0.21 4.26
C ALA A 24 4.97 0.83 3.28
N LEU A 25 3.66 1.01 3.32
CA LEU A 25 2.97 2.03 2.51
C LEU A 25 3.38 3.44 2.96
N ILE A 26 3.39 3.71 4.27
CA ILE A 26 3.80 5.01 4.81
C ILE A 26 5.24 5.35 4.40
N GLU A 27 6.17 4.39 4.52
CA GLU A 27 7.56 4.60 4.10
C GLU A 27 7.68 4.88 2.60
N ALA A 28 6.98 4.11 1.76
CA ALA A 28 6.94 4.35 0.32
C ALA A 28 6.37 5.75 0.00
N LEU A 29 5.28 6.14 0.66
CA LEU A 29 4.65 7.45 0.51
C LEU A 29 5.57 8.59 0.95
N ARG A 30 6.32 8.43 2.05
CA ARG A 30 7.30 9.44 2.52
C ARG A 30 8.39 9.68 1.49
N VAL A 31 8.95 8.61 0.92
CA VAL A 31 9.97 8.70 -0.12
C VAL A 31 9.40 9.35 -1.39
N THR A 32 8.14 9.06 -1.74
CA THR A 32 7.47 9.72 -2.87
C THR A 32 7.14 11.19 -2.62
N ALA A 33 6.67 11.54 -1.41
CA ALA A 33 6.44 12.92 -1.00
C ALA A 33 7.75 13.74 -0.99
N ALA A 34 8.88 13.10 -0.65
CA ALA A 34 10.22 13.69 -0.73
C ALA A 34 10.74 13.89 -2.18
N GLY A 35 10.04 13.37 -3.18
CA GLY A 35 10.33 13.61 -4.59
C GLY A 35 10.73 12.38 -5.40
N GLN A 36 10.65 11.15 -4.86
CA GLN A 36 10.84 9.95 -5.66
C GLN A 36 9.55 9.56 -6.42
N TRP A 37 9.62 9.52 -7.74
CA TRP A 37 8.48 9.15 -8.57
C TRP A 37 8.43 7.64 -8.82
N GLY A 38 7.27 7.14 -9.25
CA GLY A 38 7.07 5.77 -9.73
C GLY A 38 6.20 4.91 -8.81
N LEU A 39 5.83 5.39 -7.62
CA LEU A 39 5.00 4.62 -6.67
C LEU A 39 3.58 4.43 -7.21
N PHE A 40 3.00 5.49 -7.78
CA PHE A 40 1.66 5.45 -8.37
C PHE A 40 1.70 5.08 -9.86
N GLY A 41 2.86 5.22 -10.51
CA GLY A 41 3.06 4.83 -11.90
C GLY A 41 2.37 5.77 -12.89
N HIS A 42 2.30 7.06 -12.55
CA HIS A 42 1.67 8.09 -13.37
C HIS A 42 2.54 8.51 -14.55
N ASN A 43 3.86 8.47 -14.36
CA ASN A 43 4.81 8.79 -15.42
C ASN A 43 5.27 7.54 -16.17
N ALA A 44 5.59 7.71 -17.45
CA ALA A 44 6.18 6.64 -18.27
C ALA A 44 7.69 6.48 -18.03
N ASP A 45 8.29 7.31 -17.15
CA ASP A 45 9.72 7.28 -16.89
C ASP A 45 10.14 5.93 -16.33
N ARG A 46 11.10 5.30 -17.02
CA ARG A 46 11.55 3.95 -16.68
C ARG A 46 12.44 3.95 -15.44
N ILE A 47 13.21 5.02 -15.22
CA ILE A 47 14.15 5.13 -14.10
C ILE A 47 13.37 5.22 -12.80
N SER A 48 12.42 6.17 -12.73
CA SER A 48 11.52 6.35 -11.59
C SER A 48 10.74 5.08 -11.26
N ARG A 49 10.15 4.42 -12.28
CA ARG A 49 9.45 3.14 -12.09
C ARG A 49 10.35 2.06 -11.52
N ASN A 50 11.56 1.88 -12.07
CA ASN A 50 12.50 0.88 -11.57
C ASN A 50 12.94 1.15 -10.11
N ALA A 51 13.11 2.42 -9.73
CA ALA A 51 13.45 2.79 -8.36
C ALA A 51 12.30 2.49 -7.37
N ALA A 52 11.05 2.67 -7.82
CA ALA A 52 9.88 2.37 -7.02
C ALA A 52 9.46 0.89 -7.04
N THR A 53 9.93 0.08 -8.02
CA THR A 53 9.58 -1.33 -8.19
C THR A 53 9.65 -2.14 -6.90
N PRO A 54 10.73 -2.09 -6.08
CA PRO A 54 10.81 -2.89 -4.85
C PRO A 54 9.70 -2.55 -3.84
N PHE A 55 9.34 -1.27 -3.72
CA PHE A 55 8.27 -0.83 -2.82
C PHE A 55 6.91 -1.30 -3.34
N VAL A 56 6.69 -1.12 -4.64
CA VAL A 56 5.47 -1.54 -5.33
C VAL A 56 5.27 -3.04 -5.19
N ASP A 57 6.26 -3.84 -5.55
CA ASP A 57 6.16 -5.29 -5.55
C ASP A 57 5.89 -5.81 -4.13
N ASN A 58 6.61 -5.30 -3.12
CA ASN A 58 6.36 -5.65 -1.72
C ASN A 58 4.93 -5.33 -1.27
N LEU A 59 4.39 -4.16 -1.65
CA LEU A 59 3.01 -3.79 -1.35
C LEU A 59 2.01 -4.70 -2.07
N LEU A 60 2.21 -5.00 -3.35
CA LEU A 60 1.33 -5.87 -4.11
C LEU A 60 1.32 -7.29 -3.56
N GLU A 61 2.49 -7.85 -3.23
CA GLU A 61 2.61 -9.19 -2.66
C GLU A 61 1.97 -9.26 -1.27
N THR A 62 2.27 -8.30 -0.40
CA THR A 62 1.73 -8.24 0.96
C THR A 62 0.21 -8.03 0.95
N GLY A 63 -0.29 -7.09 0.15
CA GLY A 63 -1.72 -6.82 0.01
C GLY A 63 -2.50 -8.04 -0.50
N LYS A 64 -1.97 -8.73 -1.51
CA LYS A 64 -2.55 -9.99 -2.00
C LYS A 64 -2.56 -11.09 -0.94
N ALA A 65 -1.48 -11.22 -0.15
CA ALA A 65 -1.43 -12.19 0.94
C ALA A 65 -2.49 -11.88 2.02
N ILE A 66 -2.68 -10.61 2.36
CA ILE A 66 -3.73 -10.17 3.29
C ILE A 66 -5.11 -10.50 2.74
N ASP A 67 -5.39 -10.18 1.46
CA ASP A 67 -6.68 -10.49 0.83
C ASP A 67 -6.99 -11.98 0.85
N GLN A 68 -6.01 -12.85 0.61
CA GLN A 68 -6.17 -14.30 0.71
C GLN A 68 -6.46 -14.78 2.14
N MET A 69 -5.88 -14.14 3.16
CA MET A 69 -6.18 -14.48 4.55
C MET A 69 -7.58 -13.99 4.95
N ARG A 70 -7.96 -12.79 4.51
CA ARG A 70 -9.29 -12.21 4.75
C ARG A 70 -10.40 -13.02 4.07
N GLU A 71 -10.17 -13.49 2.85
CA GLU A 71 -11.07 -14.41 2.14
C GLU A 71 -11.29 -15.71 2.94
N GLN A 72 -10.22 -16.33 3.46
CA GLN A 72 -10.31 -17.53 4.30
C GLN A 72 -11.06 -17.29 5.62
N LEU A 73 -11.07 -16.06 6.12
CA LEU A 73 -11.81 -15.62 7.30
C LEU A 73 -13.22 -15.10 6.97
N ALA A 74 -13.65 -15.20 5.70
CA ALA A 74 -14.92 -14.66 5.20
C ALA A 74 -15.09 -13.14 5.45
N MET A 75 -14.01 -12.39 5.36
CA MET A 75 -13.97 -10.93 5.48
C MET A 75 -13.90 -10.29 4.08
N SER A 76 -14.35 -9.03 3.98
CA SER A 76 -14.14 -8.21 2.79
C SER A 76 -12.64 -8.00 2.52
N PRO A 77 -12.24 -7.68 1.27
CA PRO A 77 -10.85 -7.33 0.94
C PRO A 77 -10.27 -6.23 1.82
N PHE A 78 -8.96 -6.10 1.83
CA PHE A 78 -8.28 -5.09 2.61
C PHE A 78 -8.40 -3.72 1.95
N ASP A 79 -9.28 -2.87 2.50
CA ASP A 79 -9.64 -1.57 1.93
C ASP A 79 -8.42 -0.70 1.61
N LEU A 80 -7.43 -0.63 2.51
CA LEU A 80 -6.22 0.16 2.29
C LEU A 80 -5.42 -0.31 1.06
N HIS A 81 -5.38 -1.62 0.81
CA HIS A 81 -4.75 -2.15 -0.39
C HIS A 81 -5.56 -1.80 -1.66
N GLN A 82 -6.88 -1.96 -1.61
CA GLN A 82 -7.75 -1.65 -2.74
C GLN A 82 -7.70 -0.16 -3.12
N GLU A 83 -7.69 0.72 -2.13
CA GLU A 83 -7.53 2.15 -2.35
C GLU A 83 -6.16 2.50 -2.93
N PHE A 84 -5.09 1.85 -2.46
CA PHE A 84 -3.76 2.03 -3.04
C PHE A 84 -3.74 1.59 -4.51
N LEU A 85 -4.29 0.42 -4.83
CA LEU A 85 -4.42 -0.05 -6.21
C LEU A 85 -5.22 0.93 -7.08
N ALA A 86 -6.34 1.44 -6.59
CA ALA A 86 -7.17 2.41 -7.29
C ALA A 86 -6.47 3.76 -7.52
N SER A 87 -5.50 4.11 -6.66
CA SER A 87 -4.71 5.34 -6.78
C SER A 87 -3.57 5.24 -7.81
N ARG A 88 -3.30 4.03 -8.32
CA ARG A 88 -2.26 3.75 -9.32
C ARG A 88 -2.81 3.78 -10.74
N GLY A 89 -1.90 3.99 -11.68
CA GLY A 89 -2.18 3.89 -13.11
C GLY A 89 -2.10 5.23 -13.84
N PRO A 90 -2.38 5.25 -15.15
CA PRO A 90 -2.28 6.46 -15.95
C PRO A 90 -3.31 7.49 -15.48
N VAL A 91 -2.83 8.68 -15.16
CA VAL A 91 -3.67 9.84 -14.84
C VAL A 91 -3.72 10.81 -16.02
N LYS A 92 -4.67 11.75 -15.96
CA LYS A 92 -4.74 12.81 -16.95
C LYS A 92 -3.51 13.74 -16.85
N PRO A 93 -3.09 14.41 -17.93
CA PRO A 93 -1.92 15.29 -17.93
C PRO A 93 -1.99 16.47 -16.93
N ASP A 94 -3.19 16.84 -16.50
CA ASP A 94 -3.46 17.90 -15.51
C ASP A 94 -3.50 17.38 -14.06
N ALA A 95 -3.29 16.08 -13.84
CA ALA A 95 -3.29 15.51 -12.50
C ALA A 95 -2.14 16.07 -11.65
N VAL A 96 -2.41 16.19 -10.35
CA VAL A 96 -1.38 16.56 -9.37
C VAL A 96 -0.28 15.50 -9.38
N GLY A 97 0.99 15.93 -9.39
CA GLY A 97 2.12 15.01 -9.42
C GLY A 97 2.17 14.07 -8.21
N GLU A 98 2.82 12.91 -8.40
CA GLU A 98 2.93 11.85 -7.39
C GLU A 98 3.35 12.35 -5.98
N PRO A 99 4.29 13.30 -5.82
CA PRO A 99 4.65 13.79 -4.48
C PRO A 99 3.49 14.45 -3.73
N LYS A 100 2.62 15.21 -4.43
CA LYS A 100 1.45 15.84 -3.80
C LYS A 100 0.38 14.82 -3.47
N GLN A 101 0.19 13.83 -4.34
CA GLN A 101 -0.72 12.72 -4.05
C GLN A 101 -0.22 11.91 -2.83
N ALA A 102 1.08 11.65 -2.74
CA ALA A 102 1.67 10.96 -1.60
C ALA A 102 1.49 11.74 -0.30
N GLN A 103 1.70 13.07 -0.34
CA GLN A 103 1.43 13.92 0.82
C GLN A 103 -0.05 13.86 1.25
N ALA A 104 -0.99 13.94 0.31
CA ALA A 104 -2.41 13.83 0.61
C ALA A 104 -2.77 12.46 1.25
N TRP A 105 -2.08 11.39 0.84
CA TRP A 105 -2.19 10.07 1.46
C TRP A 105 -1.63 10.06 2.89
N LEU A 106 -0.44 10.61 3.12
CA LEU A 106 0.15 10.74 4.45
C LEU A 106 -0.76 11.57 5.37
N ASP A 107 -1.33 12.66 4.86
CA ASP A 107 -2.27 13.51 5.59
C ASP A 107 -3.52 12.74 6.00
N ARG A 108 -4.09 11.96 5.08
CA ARG A 108 -5.24 11.09 5.34
C ARG A 108 -4.92 10.01 6.38
N LEU A 109 -3.71 9.45 6.38
CA LEU A 109 -3.25 8.45 7.33
C LEU A 109 -2.81 9.04 8.69
N GLY A 110 -2.81 10.37 8.84
CA GLY A 110 -2.36 11.06 10.06
C GLY A 110 -0.84 11.16 10.20
N GLU A 111 -0.09 10.86 9.14
CA GLU A 111 1.38 10.83 9.09
C GLU A 111 2.00 12.12 8.53
N ALA A 112 1.18 13.16 8.31
CA ALA A 112 1.56 14.46 7.74
C ALA A 112 2.73 15.18 8.43
N ARG A 113 3.00 14.84 9.70
CA ARG A 113 3.73 15.72 10.61
C ARG A 113 4.78 14.98 11.42
N GLN A 114 5.97 14.87 10.87
CA GLN A 114 7.20 14.94 11.66
C GLN A 114 8.01 16.09 11.08
N ALA A 115 7.74 17.29 11.62
CA ALA A 115 8.51 18.49 11.38
C ALA A 115 9.75 18.49 12.28
#